data_AF-A0A9C9QXX9-F1
#
_entry.id   AF-A0A9C9QXX9-F1
#
_cell.length_a   1.000
_cell.length_b   1.000
_cell.length_c   1.000
_cell.angle_alpha   90.00
_cell.angle_beta   90.00
_cell.angle_gamma   90.00
#
_symmetry.space_group_name_H-M   'P 1'
#
loop_
_entity.id
_entity.type
_entity.pdbx_description
1 polymer ?
#
loop_
_entity_poly.entity_id
_entity_poly.type
_entity_poly.pdbx_seq_one_letter_code
_entity_poly.pdbx_strand_id
1 'polypeptide(L)'
;MDKAQRQAVVSIVSGYGDYVIDPAIEDEPKTEKINHYADQYLTADGNHGRLAELYQADSYLVFHHHWWRMIKEDYLGFDILREVTGRLHRVFGEKIQWMKVSDIALYWAVSQCIEIKVGKEGANFYLQLRSLFPCKDFTVSFRVSGSSSGLRIWKTSQELIRRQLQAPLKSNTWCMKHKRVYLCFDLDMETRIQISWP
;
A
#
# COMPACT_ATOMS: atom_id res chain seq x y z
N MET A 1 -18.06 6.05 10.07
CA MET A 1 -18.29 6.73 8.79
C MET A 1 -19.67 7.32 8.81
N ASP A 2 -19.81 8.57 8.43
CA ASP A 2 -21.11 9.21 8.21
C ASP A 2 -21.37 9.29 6.70
N LYS A 3 -22.25 8.40 6.20
CA LYS A 3 -22.60 8.36 4.78
C LYS A 3 -23.43 9.57 4.35
N ALA A 4 -24.26 10.11 5.24
CA ALA A 4 -25.14 11.25 4.94
C ALA A 4 -24.32 12.53 4.77
N GLN A 5 -23.34 12.74 5.65
CA GLN A 5 -22.44 13.88 5.61
C GLN A 5 -21.22 13.67 4.70
N ARG A 6 -21.02 12.45 4.17
CA ARG A 6 -19.83 12.05 3.40
C ARG A 6 -18.54 12.35 4.16
N GLN A 7 -18.48 11.89 5.41
CA GLN A 7 -17.32 12.06 6.27
C GLN A 7 -16.83 10.71 6.80
N ALA A 8 -15.52 10.59 6.92
CA ALA A 8 -14.88 9.42 7.50
C ALA A 8 -13.80 9.87 8.49
N VAL A 9 -13.75 9.19 9.63
CA VAL A 9 -12.65 9.26 10.58
C VAL A 9 -11.94 7.92 10.51
N VAL A 10 -10.64 7.96 10.30
CA VAL A 10 -9.78 6.78 10.28
C VAL A 10 -8.71 6.97 11.34
N SER A 11 -8.65 6.04 12.28
CA SER A 11 -7.56 5.97 13.25
C SER A 11 -6.43 5.15 12.63
N ILE A 12 -5.26 5.77 12.46
CA ILE A 12 -4.06 5.10 11.98
C ILE A 12 -3.20 4.79 13.20
N VAL A 13 -3.04 3.50 13.47
CA VAL A 13 -2.18 3.02 14.55
C VAL A 13 -0.79 2.81 13.99
N SER A 14 0.20 3.44 14.63
CA SER A 14 1.59 3.19 14.27
C SER A 14 1.98 1.77 14.70
N GLY A 15 2.55 1.02 13.76
CA GLY A 15 3.05 -0.33 14.00
C GLY A 15 4.35 -0.37 14.79
N TYR A 16 5.09 0.73 14.89
CA TYR A 16 6.28 0.87 15.73
C TYR A 16 6.63 2.34 16.00
N GLY A 17 7.14 2.64 17.21
CA GLY A 17 7.53 3.98 17.65
C GLY A 17 9.05 4.17 17.67
N ASP A 18 9.53 4.90 18.67
CA ASP A 18 10.97 4.99 18.93
C ASP A 18 11.57 3.62 19.28
N TYR A 19 12.83 3.43 18.89
CA TYR A 19 13.63 2.28 19.32
C TYR A 19 13.72 2.25 20.84
N VAL A 20 13.78 1.03 21.36
CA VAL A 20 14.03 0.78 22.79
C VAL A 20 15.53 0.95 23.02
N ILE A 21 15.90 1.81 23.97
CA ILE A 21 17.30 2.00 24.36
C ILE A 21 17.82 0.69 24.92
N ASP A 22 19.01 0.31 24.47
CA ASP A 22 19.77 -0.79 25.05
C ASP A 22 20.98 -0.20 25.79
N PRO A 23 20.98 -0.20 27.14
CA PRO A 23 22.12 0.28 27.93
C PRO A 23 23.41 -0.49 27.66
N ALA A 24 23.34 -1.73 27.16
CA ALA A 24 24.50 -2.57 26.92
C ALA A 24 25.40 -2.03 25.80
N ILE A 25 24.88 -1.14 24.95
CA ILE A 25 25.60 -0.56 23.81
C ILE A 25 25.82 0.96 23.98
N GLU A 26 25.67 1.50 25.19
CA GLU A 26 25.78 2.94 25.43
C GLU A 26 27.19 3.48 25.13
N ASP A 27 28.24 2.69 25.35
CA ASP A 27 29.63 3.09 25.07
C ASP A 27 30.10 2.70 23.66
N GLU A 28 29.25 2.03 22.88
CA GLU A 28 29.61 1.56 21.55
C GLU A 28 29.71 2.71 20.54
N PRO A 29 30.52 2.55 19.47
CA PRO A 29 30.60 3.50 18.38
C PRO A 29 29.21 3.81 17.81
N LYS A 30 29.02 5.07 17.37
CA LYS A 30 27.76 5.53 16.78
C LYS A 30 27.27 4.61 15.65
N THR A 31 28.17 4.06 14.84
CA THR A 31 27.86 3.12 13.76
C THR A 31 27.22 1.82 14.25
N GLU A 32 27.71 1.26 15.37
CA GLU A 32 27.14 0.05 15.98
C GLU A 32 25.77 0.35 16.58
N LYS A 33 25.63 1.49 17.27
CA LYS A 33 24.34 1.96 17.78
C LYS A 33 23.30 2.11 16.66
N ILE A 34 23.69 2.72 15.52
CA ILE A 34 22.80 2.89 14.37
C ILE A 34 22.28 1.53 13.89
N ASN A 35 23.17 0.55 13.68
CA ASN A 35 22.79 -0.76 13.19
C ASN A 35 21.90 -1.51 14.19
N HIS A 36 22.30 -1.52 15.47
CA HIS A 36 21.55 -2.19 16.53
C HIS A 36 20.13 -1.63 16.66
N TYR A 37 19.97 -0.31 16.71
CA TYR A 37 18.63 0.29 16.82
C TYR A 37 17.83 0.15 15.52
N ALA A 38 18.48 0.19 14.36
CA ALA A 38 17.81 -0.06 13.08
C ALA A 38 17.28 -1.50 12.97
N ASP A 39 17.97 -2.50 13.53
CA ASP A 39 17.54 -3.90 13.53
C ASP A 39 16.20 -4.11 14.25
N GLN A 40 15.85 -3.26 15.22
CA GLN A 40 14.54 -3.30 15.87
C GLN A 40 13.39 -2.95 14.89
N TYR A 41 13.65 -2.10 13.89
CA TYR A 41 12.70 -1.77 12.82
C TYR A 41 12.78 -2.82 11.70
N LEU A 42 13.97 -3.04 11.16
CA LEU A 42 14.20 -3.90 10.01
C LEU A 42 15.67 -4.29 9.97
N THR A 43 15.99 -5.56 10.07
CA THR A 43 17.37 -6.05 9.93
C THR A 43 17.93 -5.81 8.53
N ALA A 44 19.26 -5.78 8.39
CA ALA A 44 19.92 -5.52 7.10
C ALA A 44 19.52 -6.52 5.99
N ASP A 45 19.23 -7.77 6.35
CA ASP A 45 18.73 -8.82 5.45
C ASP A 45 17.21 -8.75 5.21
N GLY A 46 16.49 -7.94 5.98
CA GLY A 46 15.05 -7.73 5.87
C GLY A 46 14.16 -8.80 6.49
N ASN A 47 14.73 -9.77 7.21
CA ASN A 47 13.99 -10.93 7.70
C ASN A 47 13.36 -10.71 9.09
N HIS A 48 13.90 -9.78 9.89
CA HIS A 48 13.45 -9.52 11.26
C HIS A 48 13.24 -8.02 11.52
N GLY A 49 12.73 -7.71 12.70
CA GLY A 49 12.33 -6.37 13.10
C GLY A 49 10.86 -6.10 12.80
N ARG A 50 10.30 -5.07 13.43
CA ARG A 50 8.85 -4.84 13.41
C ARG A 50 8.28 -4.57 12.02
N LEU A 51 9.03 -3.91 11.15
CA LEU A 51 8.60 -3.64 9.77
C LEU A 51 8.62 -4.90 8.90
N ALA A 52 9.50 -5.86 9.16
CA ALA A 52 9.48 -7.16 8.49
C ALA A 52 8.22 -7.95 8.87
N GLU A 53 7.84 -7.97 10.15
CA GLU A 53 6.62 -8.61 10.63
C GLU A 53 5.37 -8.02 9.96
N LEU A 54 5.26 -6.70 9.93
CA LEU A 54 4.13 -6.01 9.30
C LEU A 54 4.07 -6.27 7.80
N TYR A 55 5.23 -6.31 7.12
CA TYR A 55 5.31 -6.60 5.70
C TYR A 55 4.85 -8.03 5.38
N GLN A 56 5.31 -9.01 6.15
CA GLN A 56 4.91 -10.42 6.00
C GLN A 56 3.41 -10.64 6.30
N ALA A 57 2.82 -9.78 7.13
CA ALA A 57 1.39 -9.80 7.44
C ALA A 57 0.52 -9.05 6.41
N ASP A 58 1.08 -8.60 5.27
CA ASP A 58 0.39 -7.77 4.27
C ASP A 58 -0.26 -6.50 4.88
N SER A 59 0.38 -5.93 5.91
CA SER A 59 -0.10 -4.74 6.64
C SER A 59 0.53 -3.44 6.13
N TYR A 60 -0.10 -2.31 6.44
CA TYR A 60 0.52 -0.99 6.28
C TYR A 60 1.77 -0.87 7.17
N LEU A 61 2.85 -0.34 6.59
CA LEU A 61 4.09 -0.02 7.29
C LEU A 61 4.04 1.43 7.80
N VAL A 62 3.49 1.64 9.00
CA VAL A 62 3.40 2.97 9.62
C VAL A 62 4.25 3.01 10.88
N PHE A 63 5.29 3.82 10.91
CA PHE A 63 6.14 4.01 12.08
C PHE A 63 6.39 5.50 12.34
N HIS A 64 6.76 5.85 13.56
CA HIS A 64 7.02 7.24 13.95
C HIS A 64 8.21 7.34 14.90
N HIS A 65 8.77 8.55 14.97
CA HIS A 65 9.79 8.90 15.95
C HIS A 65 9.37 10.17 16.68
N HIS A 66 9.69 10.24 17.97
CA HIS A 66 9.58 11.50 18.69
C HIS A 66 10.72 12.43 18.26
N TRP A 67 10.38 13.67 17.92
CA TRP A 67 11.35 14.66 17.44
C TRP A 67 12.55 14.84 18.38
N TRP A 68 12.33 14.74 19.70
CA TRP A 68 13.40 14.80 20.70
C TRP A 68 14.43 13.67 20.54
N ARG A 69 13.98 12.45 20.25
CA ARG A 69 14.85 11.30 20.00
C ARG A 69 15.67 11.45 18.73
N MET A 70 15.14 12.17 17.75
CA MET A 70 15.82 12.41 16.48
C MET A 70 17.07 13.27 16.65
N ILE A 71 17.00 14.30 17.50
CA ILE A 71 18.09 15.28 17.69
C ILE A 71 19.05 14.94 18.83
N LYS A 72 18.67 14.00 19.71
CA LYS A 72 19.52 13.58 20.82
C LYS A 72 20.79 12.89 20.30
N GLU A 73 21.88 12.98 21.08
CA GLU A 73 23.13 12.26 20.85
C GLU A 73 23.66 12.46 19.42
N ASP A 74 23.92 13.73 19.06
CA ASP A 74 24.46 14.10 17.76
C ASP A 74 23.62 13.54 16.60
N TYR A 75 22.29 13.76 16.65
CA TYR A 75 21.37 13.34 15.60
C TYR A 75 21.33 11.82 15.34
N LEU A 76 21.68 10.99 16.32
CA LEU A 76 21.67 9.52 16.20
C LEU A 76 20.33 9.00 15.67
N GLY A 77 19.20 9.54 16.13
CA GLY A 77 17.88 9.14 15.64
C GLY A 77 17.65 9.42 14.15
N PHE A 78 18.20 10.51 13.59
CA PHE A 78 18.19 10.76 12.15
C PHE A 78 19.04 9.74 11.39
N ASP A 79 20.21 9.39 11.92
CA ASP A 79 21.06 8.40 11.28
C ASP A 79 20.42 7.00 11.29
N ILE A 80 19.72 6.63 12.36
CA ILE A 80 18.91 5.41 12.44
C ILE A 80 17.78 5.44 11.41
N LEU A 81 17.01 6.53 11.33
CA LEU A 81 15.93 6.66 10.36
C LEU A 81 16.47 6.56 8.92
N ARG A 82 17.63 7.17 8.63
CA ARG A 82 18.31 7.06 7.33
C ARG A 82 18.70 5.61 7.03
N GLU A 83 19.22 4.87 8.00
CA GLU A 83 19.55 3.45 7.82
C GLU A 83 18.30 2.60 7.59
N VAL A 84 17.25 2.76 8.40
CA VAL A 84 15.97 2.04 8.26
C VAL A 84 15.34 2.29 6.90
N THR A 85 15.26 3.55 6.46
CA THR A 85 14.76 3.92 5.13
C THR A 85 15.63 3.37 3.99
N GLY A 86 16.95 3.33 4.17
CA GLY A 86 17.88 2.68 3.24
C GLY A 86 17.65 1.17 3.14
N ARG A 87 17.39 0.49 4.27
CA ARG A 87 17.02 -0.94 4.31
C ARG A 87 15.68 -1.19 3.63
N LEU A 88 14.65 -0.39 3.90
CA LEU A 88 13.35 -0.49 3.22
C LEU A 88 13.51 -0.40 1.70
N HIS A 89 14.33 0.54 1.21
CA HIS A 89 14.61 0.66 -0.22
C HIS A 89 15.33 -0.56 -0.81
N ARG A 90 16.37 -1.09 -0.13
CA ARG A 90 17.13 -2.24 -0.61
C ARG A 90 16.34 -3.56 -0.56
N VAL A 91 15.59 -3.78 0.52
CA VAL A 91 14.90 -5.06 0.78
C VAL A 91 13.54 -5.12 0.10
N PHE A 92 12.72 -4.09 0.27
CA PHE A 92 11.35 -4.06 -0.24
C PHE A 92 11.26 -3.33 -1.57
N GLY A 93 12.01 -2.23 -1.75
CA GLY A 93 12.09 -1.50 -3.01
C GLY A 93 10.71 -1.14 -3.56
N GLU A 94 10.44 -1.52 -4.80
CA GLU A 94 9.16 -1.25 -5.49
C GLU A 94 7.97 -2.07 -4.95
N LYS A 95 8.20 -3.03 -4.03
CA LYS A 95 7.10 -3.80 -3.41
C LYS A 95 6.29 -3.00 -2.40
N ILE A 96 6.79 -1.83 -1.98
CA ILE A 96 6.08 -0.90 -1.10
C ILE A 96 5.86 0.43 -1.82
N GLN A 97 4.75 1.10 -1.48
CA GLN A 97 4.44 2.42 -2.01
C GLN A 97 4.49 3.44 -0.87
N TRP A 98 5.29 4.49 -1.06
CA TRP A 98 5.31 5.63 -0.15
C TRP A 98 4.04 6.46 -0.34
N MET A 99 3.35 6.74 0.76
CA MET A 99 2.08 7.45 0.78
C MET A 99 2.06 8.42 1.95
N LYS A 100 1.30 9.52 1.81
CA LYS A 100 0.97 10.33 2.98
C LYS A 100 0.04 9.53 3.89
N VAL A 101 0.08 9.82 5.18
CA VAL A 101 -0.86 9.25 6.17
C VAL A 101 -2.32 9.55 5.78
N SER A 102 -2.59 10.73 5.21
CA SER A 102 -3.90 11.09 4.65
C SER A 102 -4.33 10.21 3.48
N ASP A 103 -3.38 9.80 2.63
CA ASP A 103 -3.67 8.97 1.46
C ASP A 103 -3.96 7.53 1.89
N ILE A 104 -3.24 7.02 2.90
CA ILE A 104 -3.54 5.72 3.54
C ILE A 104 -4.94 5.77 4.17
N ALA A 105 -5.27 6.82 4.92
CA ALA A 105 -6.58 6.99 5.53
C ALA A 105 -7.69 7.01 4.48
N LEU A 106 -7.50 7.78 3.40
CA LEU A 106 -8.45 7.86 2.29
C LEU A 106 -8.64 6.49 1.62
N TYR A 107 -7.55 5.82 1.28
CA TYR A 107 -7.58 4.51 0.63
C TYR A 107 -8.32 3.49 1.50
N TRP A 108 -7.99 3.44 2.80
CA TRP A 108 -8.67 2.59 3.75
C TRP A 108 -10.16 2.92 3.83
N ALA A 109 -10.54 4.18 4.04
CA ALA A 109 -11.93 4.60 4.12
C ALA A 109 -12.74 4.19 2.88
N VAL A 110 -12.18 4.40 1.68
CA VAL A 110 -12.79 4.01 0.41
C VAL A 110 -12.93 2.50 0.30
N SER A 111 -11.89 1.72 0.66
CA SER A 111 -11.95 0.26 0.64
C SER A 111 -13.06 -0.32 1.53
N GLN A 112 -13.40 0.37 2.62
CA GLN A 112 -14.43 -0.05 3.57
C GLN A 112 -15.86 0.36 3.16
N CYS A 113 -16.04 1.32 2.26
CA CYS A 113 -17.37 1.82 1.90
C CYS A 113 -17.75 1.71 0.43
N ILE A 114 -16.81 1.30 -0.42
CA ILE A 114 -17.08 1.12 -1.84
C ILE A 114 -18.17 0.06 -2.04
N GLU A 115 -19.20 0.43 -2.79
CA GLU A 115 -20.24 -0.48 -3.23
C GLU A 115 -19.89 -0.97 -4.63
N ILE A 116 -19.78 -2.28 -4.81
CA ILE A 116 -19.48 -2.89 -6.11
C ILE A 116 -20.67 -3.73 -6.52
N LYS A 117 -21.32 -3.35 -7.63
CA LYS A 117 -22.39 -4.14 -8.26
C LYS A 117 -21.87 -4.76 -9.55
N VAL A 118 -22.15 -6.04 -9.74
CA VAL A 118 -21.81 -6.77 -10.96
C VAL A 118 -23.05 -6.91 -11.82
N GLY A 119 -22.92 -6.58 -13.11
CA GLY A 119 -23.97 -6.72 -14.10
C GLY A 119 -23.47 -7.42 -15.36
N LYS A 120 -24.42 -7.79 -16.23
CA LYS A 120 -24.15 -8.37 -17.54
C LYS A 120 -25.03 -7.67 -18.57
N GLU A 121 -24.45 -7.31 -19.70
CA GLU A 121 -25.14 -6.70 -20.85
C GLU A 121 -24.65 -7.41 -22.12
N GLY A 122 -25.52 -8.22 -22.74
CA GLY A 122 -25.13 -9.11 -23.84
C GLY A 122 -24.00 -10.07 -23.42
N ALA A 123 -22.87 -10.01 -24.13
CA ALA A 123 -21.67 -10.80 -23.83
C ALA A 123 -20.72 -10.14 -22.80
N ASN A 124 -20.96 -8.87 -22.45
CA ASN A 124 -20.07 -8.09 -21.60
C ASN A 124 -20.48 -8.16 -20.13
N PHE A 125 -19.49 -8.10 -19.25
CA PHE A 125 -19.68 -7.94 -17.81
C PHE A 125 -19.35 -6.51 -17.41
N TYR A 126 -20.02 -6.00 -16.38
CA TYR A 126 -19.79 -4.66 -15.88
C TYR A 126 -19.63 -4.68 -14.37
N LEU A 127 -18.67 -3.91 -13.87
CA LEU A 127 -18.57 -3.53 -12.47
C LEU A 127 -19.02 -2.08 -12.35
N GLN A 128 -20.08 -1.85 -11.60
CA GLN A 128 -20.49 -0.51 -11.19
C GLN A 128 -19.96 -0.29 -9.77
N LEU A 129 -18.96 0.57 -9.65
CA LEU A 129 -18.37 0.97 -8.38
C LEU A 129 -18.94 2.32 -7.96
N ARG A 130 -19.38 2.41 -6.72
CA ARG A 130 -19.81 3.66 -6.09
C ARG A 130 -19.02 3.90 -4.83
N SER A 131 -18.43 5.08 -4.72
CA SER A 131 -17.63 5.50 -3.58
C SER A 131 -18.14 6.83 -3.03
N LEU A 132 -17.88 7.07 -1.74
CA LEU A 132 -18.12 8.36 -1.11
C LEU A 132 -17.00 9.37 -1.35
N PHE A 133 -15.82 8.87 -1.72
CA PHE A 133 -14.64 9.69 -1.97
C PHE A 133 -13.91 9.20 -3.23
N PRO A 134 -13.38 10.11 -4.06
CA PRO A 134 -12.46 9.71 -5.12
C PRO A 134 -11.17 9.14 -4.49
N CYS A 135 -10.54 8.19 -5.17
CA CYS A 135 -9.29 7.57 -4.71
C CYS A 135 -8.36 7.29 -5.89
N LYS A 136 -7.11 7.77 -5.79
CA LYS A 136 -6.08 7.47 -6.78
C LYS A 136 -5.57 6.04 -6.62
N ASP A 137 -5.11 5.45 -7.73
CA ASP A 137 -4.50 4.11 -7.78
C ASP A 137 -5.31 3.02 -7.04
N PHE A 138 -6.65 3.13 -7.07
CA PHE A 138 -7.52 2.19 -6.39
C PHE A 138 -7.45 0.83 -7.09
N THR A 139 -7.22 -0.22 -6.31
CA THR A 139 -6.99 -1.56 -6.84
C THR A 139 -8.16 -2.48 -6.50
N VAL A 140 -8.72 -3.12 -7.53
CA VAL A 140 -9.72 -4.17 -7.36
C VAL A 140 -9.23 -5.46 -8.00
N SER A 141 -9.60 -6.60 -7.42
CA SER A 141 -9.28 -7.89 -8.02
C SER A 141 -10.45 -8.85 -7.97
N PHE A 142 -10.57 -9.66 -9.01
CA PHE A 142 -11.60 -10.68 -9.12
C PHE A 142 -11.07 -11.91 -9.85
N ARG A 143 -11.72 -13.05 -9.63
CA ARG A 143 -11.42 -14.29 -10.35
C ARG A 143 -12.26 -14.38 -11.60
N VAL A 144 -11.68 -14.91 -12.67
CA VAL A 144 -12.40 -15.20 -13.92
C VAL A 144 -12.46 -16.70 -14.15
N SER A 145 -13.62 -17.19 -14.58
CA SER A 145 -13.83 -18.56 -15.01
C SER A 145 -13.76 -18.61 -16.54
N GLY A 146 -12.62 -18.98 -17.10
CA GLY A 146 -12.44 -19.08 -18.56
C GLY A 146 -11.02 -18.79 -19.02
N SER A 147 -10.81 -18.83 -20.33
CA SER A 147 -9.54 -18.41 -20.93
C SER A 147 -9.39 -16.89 -20.82
N SER A 148 -8.18 -16.43 -20.49
CA SER A 148 -7.84 -15.00 -20.47
C SER A 148 -7.46 -14.46 -21.86
N SER A 149 -7.46 -15.30 -22.89
CA SER A 149 -7.15 -14.90 -24.25
C SER A 149 -8.20 -13.89 -24.75
N GLY A 150 -7.75 -12.68 -25.08
CA GLY A 150 -8.63 -11.63 -25.61
C GLY A 150 -9.42 -10.82 -24.58
N LEU A 151 -9.18 -11.02 -23.28
CA LEU A 151 -9.80 -10.18 -22.23
C LEU A 151 -9.43 -8.71 -22.45
N ARG A 152 -10.44 -7.84 -22.59
CA ARG A 152 -10.30 -6.38 -22.66
C ARG A 152 -11.08 -5.74 -21.53
N ILE A 153 -10.52 -4.70 -20.93
CA ILE A 153 -11.07 -4.05 -19.75
C ILE A 153 -11.05 -2.55 -19.97
N TRP A 154 -12.21 -1.93 -19.82
CA TRP A 154 -12.40 -0.51 -20.08
C TRP A 154 -12.90 0.17 -18.82
N LYS A 155 -12.31 1.31 -18.45
CA LYS A 155 -12.92 2.26 -17.54
C LYS A 155 -13.62 3.30 -18.41
N THR A 156 -14.94 3.40 -18.30
CA THR A 156 -15.78 4.28 -19.15
C THR A 156 -15.47 4.09 -20.65
N SER A 157 -14.74 5.02 -21.28
CA SER A 157 -14.33 5.00 -22.69
C SER A 157 -12.84 4.71 -22.92
N GLN A 158 -12.07 4.49 -21.85
CA GLN A 158 -10.63 4.26 -21.91
C GLN A 158 -10.32 2.78 -21.64
N GLU A 159 -9.61 2.13 -22.56
CA GLU A 159 -9.10 0.78 -22.34
C GLU A 159 -7.92 0.82 -21.35
N LEU A 160 -7.97 -0.06 -20.36
CA LEU A 160 -6.88 -0.27 -19.41
C LEU A 160 -5.74 -1.02 -20.09
N ILE A 161 -4.51 -0.58 -19.83
CA ILE A 161 -3.32 -1.16 -20.45
C ILE A 161 -2.95 -2.45 -19.72
N ARG A 162 -2.92 -3.57 -20.45
CA ARG A 162 -2.42 -4.84 -19.91
C ARG A 162 -0.91 -4.73 -19.65
N ARG A 163 -0.48 -5.04 -18.42
CA ARG A 163 0.92 -5.10 -18.01
C ARG A 163 1.25 -6.46 -17.41
N GLN A 164 2.53 -6.79 -17.39
CA GLN A 164 3.04 -7.85 -16.51
C GLN A 164 2.81 -7.43 -15.05
N LEU A 165 2.57 -8.39 -14.14
CA LEU A 165 2.43 -8.07 -12.73
C LEU A 165 3.76 -7.54 -12.20
N GLN A 166 3.82 -6.22 -12.01
CA GLN A 166 4.91 -5.50 -11.38
C GLN A 166 4.30 -4.58 -10.33
N ALA A 167 4.74 -4.70 -9.09
CA ALA A 167 4.34 -3.80 -8.02
C ALA A 167 5.22 -2.53 -8.06
N PRO A 168 4.67 -1.35 -7.75
CA PRO A 168 3.25 -1.10 -7.51
C PRO A 168 2.45 -1.07 -8.83
N LEU A 169 1.18 -1.50 -8.78
CA LEU A 169 0.27 -1.33 -9.91
C LEU A 169 -0.05 0.16 -10.07
N LYS A 170 0.02 0.66 -11.30
CA LYS A 170 -0.24 2.06 -11.62
C LYS A 170 -1.64 2.24 -12.20
N SER A 171 -2.24 3.41 -11.96
CA SER A 171 -3.51 3.78 -12.56
C SER A 171 -3.56 3.55 -14.07
N ASN A 172 -4.74 3.18 -14.56
CA ASN A 172 -5.02 2.82 -15.96
C ASN A 172 -4.31 1.55 -16.44
N THR A 173 -3.99 0.62 -15.54
CA THR A 173 -3.39 -0.67 -15.89
C THR A 173 -4.16 -1.85 -15.33
N TRP A 174 -3.96 -3.01 -15.94
CA TRP A 174 -4.39 -4.27 -15.38
C TRP A 174 -3.39 -5.38 -15.64
N CYS A 175 -3.40 -6.41 -14.80
CA CYS A 175 -2.60 -7.61 -14.99
C CYS A 175 -3.38 -8.85 -14.53
N MET A 176 -2.82 -10.02 -14.80
CA MET A 176 -3.41 -11.28 -14.37
C MET A 176 -2.34 -12.21 -13.81
N LYS A 177 -2.64 -12.81 -12.66
CA LYS A 177 -1.82 -13.87 -12.05
C LYS A 177 -2.73 -14.96 -11.51
N HIS A 178 -2.47 -16.23 -11.87
CA HIS A 178 -3.24 -17.40 -11.40
C HIS A 178 -4.77 -17.25 -11.49
N LYS A 179 -5.30 -16.86 -12.67
CA LYS A 179 -6.73 -16.62 -12.93
C LYS A 179 -7.39 -15.50 -12.10
N ARG A 180 -6.60 -14.70 -11.39
CA ARG A 180 -7.04 -13.47 -10.74
C ARG A 180 -6.60 -12.28 -11.58
N VAL A 181 -7.56 -11.44 -11.92
CA VAL A 181 -7.37 -10.17 -12.61
C VAL A 181 -7.22 -9.09 -11.55
N TYR A 182 -6.24 -8.20 -11.72
CA TYR A 182 -6.02 -7.04 -10.89
C TYR A 182 -6.14 -5.80 -11.77
N LEU A 183 -7.00 -4.86 -11.38
CA LEU A 183 -7.17 -3.57 -12.04
C LEU A 183 -6.66 -2.49 -11.11
N CYS A 184 -5.90 -1.52 -11.63
CA CYS A 184 -5.54 -0.31 -10.91
C CYS A 184 -5.99 0.90 -11.72
N PHE A 185 -6.80 1.76 -11.11
CA PHE A 185 -7.35 2.96 -11.74
C PHE A 185 -7.72 4.01 -10.70
N ASP A 186 -7.82 5.25 -11.15
CA ASP A 186 -8.38 6.33 -10.35
C ASP A 186 -9.88 6.12 -10.22
N LEU A 187 -10.34 5.91 -8.99
CA LEU A 187 -11.75 5.75 -8.64
C LEU A 187 -12.40 7.13 -8.53
N ASP A 188 -13.47 7.31 -9.30
CA ASP A 188 -14.40 8.44 -9.16
C ASP A 188 -15.59 8.03 -8.29
N MET A 189 -16.43 9.00 -7.91
CA MET A 189 -17.64 8.76 -7.10
C MET A 189 -18.54 7.66 -7.71
N GLU A 190 -18.66 7.66 -9.03
CA GLU A 190 -19.21 6.55 -9.80
C GLU A 190 -18.21 6.14 -10.87
N THR A 191 -17.84 4.86 -10.87
CA THR A 191 -16.94 4.29 -11.87
C THR A 191 -17.58 3.05 -12.49
N ARG A 192 -17.64 3.00 -13.82
CA ARG A 192 -18.08 1.83 -14.57
C ARG A 192 -16.89 1.18 -15.24
N ILE A 193 -16.66 -0.10 -14.93
CA ILE A 193 -15.69 -0.96 -15.61
C ILE A 193 -16.45 -1.92 -16.51
N GLN A 194 -16.12 -1.95 -17.79
CA GLN A 194 -16.59 -2.97 -18.73
C GLN A 194 -15.51 -4.03 -18.91
N ILE A 195 -15.92 -5.28 -18.91
CA ILE A 195 -15.07 -6.45 -19.11
C ILE A 195 -15.66 -7.22 -20.30
N SER A 196 -14.87 -7.38 -21.36
CA SER A 196 -15.30 -8.09 -22.57
C SER A 196 -14.36 -9.24 -22.90
N TRP A 197 -14.96 -10.34 -23.34
CA TRP A 197 -14.28 -11.45 -24.00
C TRP A 197 -14.52 -11.36 -25.52
N PRO A 198 -13.60 -11.88 -26.35
CA PRO A 198 -13.87 -12.05 -27.76
C PRO A 198 -15.05 -13.00 -28.01
#